data_AF-A0A183FTA1-F1
#
_entry.id   AF-A0A183FTA1-F1
#
_cell.length_a   1.000
_cell.length_b   1.000
_cell.length_c   1.000
_cell.angle_alpha   90.00
_cell.angle_beta   90.00
_cell.angle_gamma   90.00
#
_symmetry.space_group_name_H-M   'P 1'
#
loop_
_entity.id
_entity.type
_entity.pdbx_description
1 polymer ?
#
loop_
_entity_poly.entity_id
_entity_poly.type
_entity_poly.pdbx_seq_one_letter_code
_entity_poly.pdbx_strand_id
1 'polypeptide(L)'
;MSARAGFKGVKRMCIYSSPVSTNQEQPSLEELLLDLKESIDVPSCVKLALNAMVVELEKVRLERDKLRDENKELRRRLGISPDD
;
A
#
# COMPACT_ATOMS: atom_id res chain seq x y z
N MET A 1 -45.77 -48.54 -4.78
CA MET A 1 -44.90 -47.70 -5.61
C MET A 1 -45.36 -46.26 -5.44
N SER A 2 -44.60 -45.39 -4.76
CA SER A 2 -45.01 -44.03 -4.42
C SER A 2 -44.02 -43.04 -5.04
N ALA A 3 -44.48 -42.26 -6.03
CA ALA A 3 -43.67 -41.27 -6.72
C ALA A 3 -43.58 -40.00 -5.86
N ARG A 4 -42.37 -39.61 -5.45
CA ARG A 4 -42.12 -38.34 -4.77
C ARG A 4 -41.93 -37.22 -5.79
N ALA A 5 -42.71 -36.16 -5.61
CA ALA A 5 -42.71 -34.93 -6.39
C ALA A 5 -41.32 -34.29 -6.49
N GLY A 6 -40.97 -33.85 -7.70
CA GLY A 6 -39.70 -33.19 -7.99
C GLY A 6 -39.61 -31.79 -7.38
N PHE A 7 -38.56 -31.55 -6.60
CA PHE A 7 -38.16 -30.21 -6.20
C PHE A 7 -37.53 -29.49 -7.40
N LYS A 8 -38.23 -28.51 -7.97
CA LYS A 8 -37.63 -27.53 -8.89
C LYS A 8 -36.74 -26.61 -8.07
N GLY A 9 -35.46 -26.94 -7.98
CA GLY A 9 -34.45 -26.09 -7.36
C GLY A 9 -34.38 -24.75 -8.10
N VAL A 10 -34.72 -23.66 -7.42
CA VAL A 10 -34.48 -22.30 -7.89
C VAL A 10 -32.96 -22.14 -7.99
N LYS A 11 -32.43 -22.06 -9.21
CA LYS A 11 -31.00 -21.78 -9.44
C LYS A 11 -30.73 -20.37 -8.92
N ARG A 12 -30.10 -20.26 -7.75
CA ARG A 12 -29.52 -19.00 -7.28
C ARG A 12 -28.39 -18.63 -8.23
N MET A 13 -28.59 -17.58 -9.01
CA MET A 13 -27.53 -16.95 -9.79
C MET A 13 -26.55 -16.31 -8.80
N CYS A 14 -25.40 -16.94 -8.58
CA CYS A 14 -24.27 -16.26 -7.97
C CYS A 14 -23.76 -15.28 -9.03
N ILE A 15 -23.97 -13.98 -8.82
CA ILE A 15 -23.25 -12.97 -9.59
C ILE A 15 -21.79 -13.11 -9.15
N TYR A 16 -21.02 -13.89 -9.90
CA TYR A 16 -19.58 -13.89 -9.79
C TYR A 16 -19.10 -12.60 -10.43
N SER A 17 -19.16 -11.51 -9.67
CA SER A 17 -18.41 -10.32 -9.99
C SER A 17 -16.94 -10.70 -9.85
N SER A 18 -16.33 -11.20 -10.93
CA SER A 18 -14.88 -11.22 -11.02
C SER A 18 -14.40 -9.83 -10.64
N PRO A 19 -13.46 -9.67 -9.71
CA PRO A 19 -12.85 -8.36 -9.51
C PRO A 19 -12.33 -7.95 -10.88
N VAL A 20 -12.82 -6.83 -11.40
CA VAL A 20 -12.16 -6.17 -12.52
C VAL A 20 -10.76 -5.88 -11.99
N SER A 21 -9.80 -6.71 -12.39
CA SER A 21 -8.40 -6.46 -12.15
C SER A 21 -8.04 -5.29 -13.04
N THR A 22 -8.29 -4.07 -12.55
CA THR A 22 -7.63 -2.89 -13.07
C THR A 22 -6.15 -3.09 -12.77
N ASN A 23 -5.42 -3.72 -13.69
CA ASN A 23 -3.96 -3.60 -13.80
C ASN A 23 -3.61 -2.15 -14.17
N GLN A 24 -4.08 -1.19 -13.37
CA GLN A 24 -3.57 0.16 -13.39
C GLN A 24 -2.38 0.13 -12.44
N GLU A 25 -1.18 0.07 -13.02
CA GLU A 25 0.04 0.39 -12.28
C GLU A 25 -0.20 1.77 -11.65
N GLN A 26 -0.22 1.80 -10.32
CA GLN A 26 -0.25 3.08 -9.62
C GLN A 26 1.08 3.77 -9.89
N PRO A 27 1.06 5.04 -10.32
CA PRO A 27 2.30 5.78 -10.53
C PRO A 27 3.09 5.80 -9.22
N SER A 28 4.40 5.69 -9.38
CA SER A 28 5.32 5.79 -8.25
C SER A 28 5.22 7.17 -7.59
N LEU A 29 5.62 7.28 -6.33
CA LEU A 29 5.64 8.57 -5.65
C LEU A 29 6.57 9.54 -6.38
N GLU A 30 7.67 9.03 -6.93
CA GLU A 30 8.65 9.78 -7.70
C GLU A 30 8.03 10.39 -8.97
N GLU A 31 7.23 9.62 -9.71
CA GLU A 31 6.48 10.08 -10.89
C GLU A 31 5.47 11.17 -10.51
N LEU A 32 4.70 10.98 -9.43
CA LEU A 32 3.74 11.98 -8.96
C LEU A 32 4.40 13.29 -8.51
N LEU A 33 5.58 13.21 -7.89
CA LEU A 33 6.34 14.39 -7.47
C LEU A 33 6.91 15.15 -8.66
N LEU A 34 7.31 14.44 -9.73
CA LEU A 34 7.71 15.04 -11.00
C LEU A 34 6.55 15.79 -11.66
N ASP A 35 5.38 15.15 -11.77
CA ASP A 35 4.18 15.78 -12.33
C ASP A 35 3.77 17.04 -11.54
N LEU A 36 3.83 16.98 -10.20
CA LEU A 36 3.55 18.12 -9.33
C LEU A 36 4.56 19.25 -9.49
N LYS A 37 5.82 18.94 -9.77
CA LYS A 37 6.85 19.95 -10.03
C LYS A 37 6.56 20.72 -11.31
N GLU A 38 6.08 20.05 -12.35
CA GLU A 38 5.76 20.62 -13.66
C GLU A 38 4.37 21.28 -13.73
N SER A 39 3.45 20.90 -12.84
CA SER A 39 2.08 21.44 -12.81
C SER A 39 2.04 22.96 -12.67
N ILE A 40 1.30 23.64 -13.56
CA ILE A 40 1.14 25.10 -13.53
C ILE A 40 0.09 25.52 -12.47
N ASP A 41 -0.81 24.60 -12.11
CA ASP A 41 -1.95 24.85 -11.22
C ASP A 41 -1.57 24.89 -9.74
N VAL A 42 -0.42 24.31 -9.37
CA VAL A 42 0.03 24.25 -7.99
C VAL A 42 0.89 25.47 -7.65
N PRO A 43 0.51 26.28 -6.63
CA PRO A 43 1.32 27.41 -6.20
C PRO A 43 2.72 27.00 -5.77
N SER A 44 3.71 27.86 -6.05
CA SER A 44 5.12 27.60 -5.72
C SER A 44 5.36 27.34 -4.23
N CYS A 45 4.64 28.03 -3.34
CA CYS A 45 4.74 27.80 -1.90
C CYS A 45 4.34 26.38 -1.49
N VAL A 46 3.33 25.80 -2.15
CA VAL A 46 2.88 24.43 -1.90
C VAL A 46 3.91 23.44 -2.40
N LYS A 47 4.44 23.64 -3.61
CA LYS A 47 5.51 22.79 -4.16
C LYS A 47 6.75 22.76 -3.27
N LEU A 48 7.15 23.93 -2.75
CA LEU A 48 8.29 24.05 -1.84
C LEU A 48 8.03 23.34 -0.52
N ALA A 49 6.86 23.53 0.08
CA ALA A 49 6.48 22.88 1.33
C ALA A 49 6.44 21.34 1.17
N LEU A 50 5.84 20.85 0.08
CA LEU A 50 5.79 19.42 -0.23
C LEU A 50 7.19 18.84 -0.41
N ASN A 51 8.04 19.48 -1.20
CA ASN A 51 9.42 19.03 -1.39
C ASN A 51 10.19 18.99 -0.07
N ALA A 52 10.03 20.00 0.80
CA ALA A 52 10.65 19.99 2.12
C ALA A 52 10.15 18.81 2.97
N MET A 53 8.84 18.53 2.97
CA MET A 53 8.29 17.37 3.70
C MET A 53 8.82 16.04 3.17
N VAL A 54 8.94 15.87 1.85
CA VAL A 54 9.49 14.65 1.24
C VAL A 54 10.95 14.44 1.68
N VAL A 55 11.76 15.50 1.65
CA VAL A 55 13.16 15.44 2.10
C VAL A 55 13.26 15.07 3.58
N GLU A 56 12.44 15.66 4.45
CA GLU A 56 12.44 15.30 5.87
C GLU A 56 11.96 13.86 6.10
N LEU A 57 10.96 13.40 5.34
CA LEU A 57 10.47 12.03 5.43
C LEU A 57 11.54 11.01 5.01
N GLU A 58 12.34 11.32 4.00
CA GLU A 58 13.48 10.49 3.59
C GLU A 58 14.52 10.37 4.71
N LYS A 59 14.87 11.48 5.37
CA LYS A 59 15.77 11.47 6.54
C LYS A 59 15.22 10.60 7.68
N VAL A 60 13.95 10.80 8.04
CA VAL A 60 13.28 10.02 9.09
C VAL A 60 13.26 8.54 8.75
N ARG A 61 13.02 8.18 7.48
CA ARG A 61 13.06 6.80 7.02
C ARG A 61 14.46 6.18 7.21
N LEU A 62 15.51 6.90 6.83
CA LEU A 62 16.90 6.43 6.99
C LEU A 62 17.26 6.25 8.47
N GLU A 63 16.88 7.20 9.32
CA GLU A 63 17.07 7.08 10.77
C GLU A 63 16.32 5.88 11.35
N ARG A 64 15.06 5.68 10.94
CA ARG A 64 14.26 4.51 11.34
C ARG A 64 14.93 3.22 10.90
N ASP A 65 15.40 3.13 9.66
CA ASP A 65 16.04 1.92 9.13
C ASP A 65 17.34 1.62 9.91
N LYS A 66 18.16 2.64 10.19
CA LYS A 66 19.35 2.52 11.04
C LYS A 66 19.01 2.04 12.45
N LEU A 67 18.02 2.67 13.10
CA LEU A 67 17.58 2.28 14.44
C LEU A 67 17.02 0.85 14.47
N ARG A 68 16.33 0.43 13.41
CA ARG A 68 15.83 -0.94 13.28
C ARG A 68 16.99 -1.94 13.22
N ASP A 69 18.04 -1.63 12.46
CA ASP A 69 19.21 -2.49 12.33
C ASP A 69 20.01 -2.56 13.64
N GLU A 70 20.18 -1.44 14.33
CA GLU A 70 20.80 -1.38 15.66
C GLU A 70 19.97 -2.16 16.70
N ASN A 71 18.65 -2.02 16.69
CA ASN A 71 17.77 -2.74 17.58
C ASN A 71 17.85 -4.26 17.34
N LYS A 72 17.87 -4.67 16.07
CA LYS A 72 18.04 -6.07 15.67
C LYS A 72 19.35 -6.65 16.20
N GLU A 73 20.45 -5.88 16.13
CA GLU A 73 21.73 -6.28 16.69
C GLU A 73 21.70 -6.40 18.22
N LEU A 74 21.12 -5.43 18.92
CA LEU A 74 21.00 -5.48 20.38
C LEU A 74 20.16 -6.67 20.84
N ARG A 75 19.04 -6.96 20.18
CA ARG A 75 18.22 -8.14 20.45
C ARG A 75 19.00 -9.44 20.31
N ARG A 76 19.78 -9.58 19.23
CA ARG A 76 20.68 -10.74 19.04
C ARG A 76 21.65 -10.91 20.20
N ARG A 77 22.27 -9.82 20.67
CA ARG A 77 23.21 -9.85 21.81
C ARG A 77 22.54 -10.24 23.13
N LEU A 78 21.28 -9.88 23.30
CA LEU A 78 20.50 -10.18 24.50
C LEU A 78 19.79 -11.55 24.44
N GLY A 79 19.92 -12.29 23.33
CA GLY A 79 19.21 -13.56 23.13
C GLY A 79 17.70 -13.39 22.93
N ILE A 80 17.26 -12.19 22.54
CA ILE A 80 15.86 -11.87 22.23
C ILE A 80 15.63 -12.08 20.73
N SER A 81 14.47 -12.64 20.36
CA SER A 81 14.11 -12.83 18.96
C SER A 81 14.15 -11.49 18.19
N PRO A 82 14.79 -11.44 17.02
CA PRO A 82 14.85 -10.22 16.21
C PRO A 82 13.54 -9.87 15.50
N ASP A 83 12.56 -10.78 15.48
CA ASP A 83 11.33 -10.66 14.69
C ASP A 83 10.05 -10.45 15.53
N ASP A 84 10.16 -10.34 16.86
CA ASP A 84 9.06 -9.98 17.80
C ASP A 84 8.77 -8.46 17.86
#